data_AF-A0A1L3GEX2-F1
#
_entry.id   AF-A0A1L3GEX2-F1
#
_cell.length_a   1.000
_cell.length_b   1.000
_cell.length_c   1.000
_cell.angle_alpha   90.00
_cell.angle_beta   90.00
_cell.angle_gamma   90.00
#
_symmetry.space_group_name_H-M   'P 1'
#
loop_
_entity.id
_entity.type
_entity.pdbx_description
1 polymer ?
#
loop_
_entity_poly.entity_id
_entity_poly.type
_entity_poly.pdbx_seq_one_letter_code
_entity_poly.pdbx_strand_id
1 'polypeptide(L)'
;MVNGKFFVWIWLAGLIILQPALGCARQVVSCDSLFLWRDGTARQAITGFVRKVTDPEDAAYVPPQDRIVTIDLDGTLVCERPLPLGMLIAETLLREAAAAPQLQGRQPFDAARQDGLKRMRRDHFELFFGLSGAGFEEQAFRARLQTLVRDQRHPRFDLPYRELFYRPMLQLVDYLLRHDFIVYVLSGSDQTLVRLLCAEQPELAALPPVRFIGTLVALDVDFASGKPVYYRLARELEPVNLRRGKALNIVYRIGQYPILAIGNSDGDCAMLAATHAAPYPATLRLLLHHDDAEREYAYGAAGKTISCQGNGEAGLCRDLAGDDIVDISMKRDFLQVFATGEAGAAYWEPEK
;
A
#
# COMPACT_ATOMS: atom_id res chain seq x y z
N MET A 1 -30.27 -64.92 -68.98
CA MET A 1 -28.85 -64.78 -69.38
C MET A 1 -28.42 -63.36 -69.09
N VAL A 2 -27.66 -63.20 -68.00
CA VAL A 2 -27.08 -61.94 -67.51
C VAL A 2 -25.59 -62.21 -67.31
N ASN A 3 -24.76 -61.18 -67.57
CA ASN A 3 -23.42 -60.86 -67.01
C ASN A 3 -22.60 -60.19 -68.12
N GLY A 4 -22.08 -58.96 -68.05
CA GLY A 4 -21.67 -58.14 -66.90
C GLY A 4 -20.14 -58.08 -66.86
N LYS A 5 -19.54 -56.87 -66.93
CA LYS A 5 -18.22 -56.44 -66.39
C LYS A 5 -17.87 -55.02 -66.89
N PHE A 6 -18.03 -53.98 -66.07
CA PHE A 6 -17.16 -53.46 -64.99
C PHE A 6 -15.98 -52.61 -65.51
N PHE A 7 -16.15 -51.29 -65.45
CA PHE A 7 -15.07 -50.29 -65.54
C PHE A 7 -14.58 -49.95 -64.13
N VAL A 8 -13.29 -50.14 -63.88
CA VAL A 8 -12.62 -49.83 -62.62
C VAL A 8 -12.13 -48.38 -62.68
N TRP A 9 -12.62 -47.53 -61.78
CA TRP A 9 -12.05 -46.21 -61.49
C TRP A 9 -11.20 -46.31 -60.23
N ILE A 10 -9.91 -46.00 -60.37
CA ILE A 10 -8.96 -45.91 -59.26
C ILE A 10 -9.22 -44.58 -58.54
N TRP A 11 -9.72 -44.64 -57.30
CA TRP A 11 -9.76 -43.49 -56.39
C TRP A 11 -8.49 -43.50 -55.53
N LEU A 12 -7.64 -42.49 -55.72
CA LEU A 12 -6.55 -42.14 -54.81
C LEU A 12 -7.16 -41.54 -53.53
N ALA A 13 -7.18 -42.33 -52.45
CA ALA A 13 -7.49 -41.83 -51.12
C ALA A 13 -6.27 -41.05 -50.58
N GLY A 14 -6.36 -39.72 -50.61
CA GLY A 14 -5.44 -38.85 -49.88
C GLY A 14 -5.71 -38.96 -48.38
N LEU A 15 -4.75 -39.52 -47.65
CA LEU A 15 -4.76 -39.58 -46.18
C LEU A 15 -4.40 -38.18 -45.64
N ILE A 16 -5.40 -37.36 -45.33
CA ILE A 16 -5.19 -36.12 -44.59
C ILE A 16 -4.95 -36.50 -43.13
N ILE A 17 -3.68 -36.50 -42.72
CA ILE A 17 -3.30 -36.62 -41.30
C ILE A 17 -3.64 -35.29 -40.63
N LEU A 18 -4.81 -35.22 -40.00
CA LEU A 18 -5.19 -34.13 -39.11
C LEU A 18 -4.36 -34.28 -37.82
N GLN A 19 -3.22 -33.59 -37.73
CA GLN A 19 -2.52 -33.48 -36.45
C GLN A 19 -3.31 -32.51 -35.56
N PRO A 20 -3.73 -32.92 -34.34
CA PRO A 20 -4.25 -31.98 -33.38
C PRO A 20 -3.09 -31.08 -32.97
N ALA A 21 -3.13 -29.83 -33.42
CA ALA A 21 -2.36 -28.77 -32.80
C ALA A 21 -2.85 -28.66 -31.35
N LEU A 22 -2.12 -29.31 -30.44
CA LEU A 22 -2.14 -28.99 -29.02
C LEU A 22 -1.57 -27.57 -28.89
N GLY A 23 -2.43 -26.60 -29.17
CA GLY A 23 -2.18 -25.22 -28.82
C GLY A 23 -2.03 -25.18 -27.31
N CYS A 24 -0.86 -24.76 -26.83
CA CYS A 24 -0.75 -24.18 -25.51
C CYS A 24 -1.78 -23.04 -25.47
N ALA A 25 -2.95 -23.30 -24.92
CA ALA A 25 -3.86 -22.24 -24.51
C ALA A 25 -3.10 -21.44 -23.46
N ARG A 26 -2.52 -20.32 -23.91
CA ARG A 26 -2.00 -19.29 -23.01
C ARG A 26 -3.24 -18.80 -22.27
N GLN A 27 -3.46 -19.29 -21.06
CA GLN A 27 -4.46 -18.70 -20.18
C GLN A 27 -4.07 -17.24 -20.03
N VAL A 28 -4.80 -16.37 -20.71
CA VAL A 28 -4.83 -14.97 -20.35
C VAL A 28 -5.44 -14.96 -18.97
N VAL A 29 -4.60 -14.86 -17.94
CA VAL A 29 -5.07 -14.58 -16.59
C VAL A 29 -5.76 -13.24 -16.69
N SER A 30 -7.09 -13.25 -16.60
CA SER A 30 -7.90 -12.04 -16.62
C SER A 30 -7.36 -11.05 -15.59
N CYS A 31 -6.94 -9.88 -16.04
CA CYS A 31 -6.50 -8.76 -15.21
C CYS A 31 -7.61 -8.25 -14.27
N ASP A 32 -8.87 -8.67 -14.48
CA ASP A 32 -10.01 -8.40 -13.59
C ASP A 32 -10.10 -9.42 -12.42
N SER A 33 -9.02 -10.14 -12.12
CA SER A 33 -9.01 -11.14 -11.06
C SER A 33 -7.92 -10.88 -10.02
N LEU A 34 -8.29 -11.02 -8.75
CA LEU A 34 -7.35 -11.04 -7.61
C LEU A 34 -6.60 -12.38 -7.56
N PHE A 35 -5.86 -12.72 -8.61
CA PHE A 35 -5.24 -14.04 -8.75
C PHE A 35 -4.03 -14.28 -7.85
N LEU A 36 -3.43 -13.24 -7.26
CA LEU A 36 -2.39 -13.41 -6.23
C LEU A 36 -3.00 -13.71 -4.85
N TRP A 37 -4.32 -13.65 -4.76
CA TRP A 37 -5.10 -14.01 -3.59
C TRP A 37 -5.64 -15.42 -3.75
N ARG A 38 -5.41 -16.26 -2.74
CA ARG A 38 -6.06 -17.56 -2.63
C ARG A 38 -7.57 -17.37 -2.54
N ASP A 39 -8.31 -18.36 -3.03
CA ASP A 39 -9.75 -18.38 -2.84
C ASP A 39 -10.06 -18.62 -1.35
N GLY A 40 -10.76 -17.68 -0.74
CA GLY A 40 -10.96 -17.61 0.70
C GLY A 40 -11.76 -16.37 1.10
N THR A 41 -12.04 -16.26 2.40
CA THR A 41 -12.94 -15.24 2.97
C THR A 41 -12.55 -13.82 2.56
N ALA A 42 -11.27 -13.46 2.61
CA ALA A 42 -10.80 -12.12 2.25
C ALA A 42 -11.07 -11.78 0.78
N ARG A 43 -10.66 -12.66 -0.15
CA ARG A 43 -10.89 -12.46 -1.59
C ARG A 43 -12.38 -12.40 -1.93
N GLN A 44 -13.20 -13.25 -1.32
CA GLN A 44 -14.64 -13.28 -1.54
C GLN A 44 -15.33 -12.02 -1.00
N ALA A 45 -14.91 -11.54 0.17
CA ALA A 45 -15.41 -10.28 0.73
C ALA A 45 -15.08 -9.09 -0.18
N ILE A 46 -13.83 -8.99 -0.66
CA ILE A 46 -13.39 -7.92 -1.55
C ILE A 46 -14.17 -7.94 -2.87
N THR A 47 -14.15 -9.07 -3.58
CA THR A 47 -14.80 -9.19 -4.89
C THR A 47 -16.32 -9.05 -4.80
N GLY A 48 -16.93 -9.62 -3.75
CA GLY A 48 -18.35 -9.48 -3.48
C GLY A 48 -18.76 -8.06 -3.15
N PHE A 49 -17.97 -7.33 -2.36
CA PHE A 49 -18.19 -5.91 -2.07
C PHE A 49 -18.10 -5.07 -3.35
N VAL A 50 -17.00 -5.21 -4.10
CA VAL A 50 -16.79 -4.46 -5.35
C VAL A 50 -17.96 -4.70 -6.31
N ARG A 51 -18.34 -5.96 -6.55
CA ARG A 51 -19.48 -6.28 -7.43
C ARG A 51 -20.75 -5.53 -7.02
N LYS A 52 -21.11 -5.54 -5.73
CA LYS A 52 -22.32 -4.89 -5.22
C LYS A 52 -22.28 -3.38 -5.41
N VAL A 53 -21.18 -2.73 -5.04
CA VAL A 53 -21.11 -1.26 -5.08
C VAL A 53 -20.91 -0.70 -6.49
N THR A 54 -20.54 -1.54 -7.45
CA THR A 54 -20.36 -1.13 -8.85
C THR A 54 -21.54 -1.48 -9.76
N ASP A 55 -22.48 -2.32 -9.32
CA ASP A 55 -23.65 -2.73 -10.09
C ASP A 55 -24.79 -1.71 -9.93
N PRO A 56 -25.19 -0.96 -10.99
CA PRO A 56 -26.26 0.05 -10.91
C PRO A 56 -27.62 -0.48 -10.48
N GLU A 57 -27.85 -1.78 -10.59
CA GLU A 57 -29.12 -2.43 -10.21
C GLU A 57 -29.10 -2.96 -8.76
N ASP A 58 -27.95 -2.96 -8.09
CA ASP A 58 -27.84 -3.37 -6.68
C ASP A 58 -28.20 -2.20 -5.76
N ALA A 59 -28.94 -2.49 -4.68
CA ALA A 59 -29.30 -1.49 -3.67
C ALA A 59 -28.09 -0.87 -2.97
N ALA A 60 -26.92 -1.52 -3.04
CA ALA A 60 -25.66 -1.03 -2.53
C ALA A 60 -24.82 -0.24 -3.54
N TYR A 61 -25.33 0.05 -4.73
CA TYR A 61 -24.62 0.82 -5.74
C TYR A 61 -24.07 2.14 -5.21
N VAL A 62 -22.82 2.43 -5.57
CA VAL A 62 -22.14 3.69 -5.28
C VAL A 62 -21.68 4.29 -6.62
N PRO A 63 -22.03 5.54 -6.94
CA PRO A 63 -21.57 6.16 -8.16
C PRO A 63 -20.05 6.38 -8.13
N PRO A 64 -19.34 6.33 -9.27
CA PRO A 64 -17.88 6.38 -9.33
C PRO A 64 -17.22 7.48 -8.50
N GLN A 65 -17.80 8.69 -8.50
CA GLN A 65 -17.25 9.85 -7.78
C GLN A 65 -17.24 9.70 -6.23
N ASP A 66 -17.95 8.71 -5.70
CA ASP A 66 -18.06 8.46 -4.26
C ASP A 66 -17.41 7.14 -3.83
N ARG A 67 -16.76 6.42 -4.75
CA ARG A 67 -16.06 5.15 -4.47
C ARG A 67 -14.70 5.38 -3.82
N ILE A 68 -14.67 6.09 -2.70
CA ILE A 68 -13.43 6.47 -2.01
C ILE A 68 -12.85 5.26 -1.27
N VAL A 69 -11.55 5.06 -1.43
CA VAL A 69 -10.76 4.05 -0.70
C VAL A 69 -9.62 4.72 0.05
N THR A 70 -9.40 4.34 1.30
CA THR A 70 -8.23 4.75 2.09
C THR A 70 -7.41 3.55 2.50
N ILE A 71 -6.12 3.54 2.17
CA ILE A 71 -5.19 2.43 2.42
C ILE A 71 -3.99 2.97 3.20
N ASP A 72 -3.57 2.30 4.27
CA ASP A 72 -2.29 2.62 4.91
C ASP A 72 -1.09 2.21 4.03
N LEU A 73 0.10 2.73 4.32
CA LEU A 73 1.33 2.40 3.61
C LEU A 73 2.16 1.35 4.35
N ASP A 74 2.69 1.74 5.50
CA ASP A 74 3.68 0.96 6.25
C ASP A 74 2.99 -0.26 6.87
N GLY A 75 3.37 -1.48 6.49
CA GLY A 75 2.73 -2.71 6.94
C GLY A 75 1.43 -3.04 6.22
N THR A 76 0.92 -2.18 5.33
CA THR A 76 -0.29 -2.44 4.55
C THR A 76 -0.02 -2.55 3.04
N LEU A 77 0.80 -1.67 2.47
CA LEU A 77 1.27 -1.74 1.08
C LEU A 77 2.74 -2.16 0.98
N VAL A 78 3.57 -1.84 1.97
CA VAL A 78 5.01 -2.08 1.96
C VAL A 78 5.51 -2.61 3.32
N CYS A 79 6.58 -3.42 3.30
CA CYS A 79 7.21 -3.95 4.51
C CYS A 79 7.65 -2.86 5.50
N GLU A 80 7.17 -2.94 6.73
CA GLU A 80 7.51 -2.01 7.82
C GLU A 80 8.45 -2.59 8.88
N ARG A 81 8.77 -3.89 8.81
CA ARG A 81 9.77 -4.50 9.69
C ARG A 81 11.16 -4.39 9.07
N PRO A 82 12.24 -4.45 9.88
CA PRO A 82 12.24 -4.29 11.33
C PRO A 82 11.87 -2.86 11.78
N LEU A 83 11.92 -1.89 10.87
CA LEU A 83 11.53 -0.49 11.06
C LEU A 83 10.94 0.06 9.74
N PRO A 84 9.87 0.88 9.78
CA PRO A 84 9.34 1.52 8.59
C PRO A 84 10.40 2.36 7.88
N LEU A 85 10.39 2.38 6.54
CA LEU A 85 11.40 3.12 5.76
C LEU A 85 11.45 4.60 6.14
N GLY A 86 10.28 5.22 6.37
CA GLY A 86 10.18 6.60 6.82
C GLY A 86 10.99 6.86 8.08
N MET A 87 10.81 6.01 9.09
CA MET A 87 11.52 6.10 10.36
C MET A 87 13.01 5.83 10.23
N LEU A 88 13.41 4.86 9.40
CA LEU A 88 14.81 4.54 9.13
C LEU A 88 15.55 5.73 8.49
N ILE A 89 14.92 6.37 7.49
CA ILE A 89 15.45 7.55 6.83
C ILE A 89 15.54 8.73 7.80
N ALA A 90 14.48 8.98 8.58
CA ALA A 90 14.48 10.05 9.58
C ALA A 90 15.58 9.85 10.65
N GLU A 91 15.79 8.61 11.12
CA GLU A 91 16.90 8.27 12.01
C GLU A 91 18.26 8.55 11.37
N THR A 92 18.44 8.21 10.09
CA THR A 92 19.68 8.45 9.35
C THR A 92 19.98 9.94 9.27
N LEU A 93 19.00 10.74 8.85
CA LEU A 93 19.13 12.19 8.73
C LEU A 93 19.40 12.87 10.08
N LEU A 94 18.78 12.40 11.16
CA LEU A 94 19.04 12.90 12.51
C LEU A 94 20.46 12.57 12.98
N ARG A 95 21.00 11.39 12.66
CA ARG A 95 22.41 11.06 12.95
C ARG A 95 23.36 11.96 12.19
N GLU A 96 23.11 12.19 10.91
CA GLU A 96 23.90 13.09 10.07
C GLU A 96 23.88 14.52 10.63
N ALA A 97 22.69 15.05 10.96
CA ALA A 97 22.54 16.36 11.58
C ALA A 97 23.24 16.42 12.94
N ALA A 98 23.10 15.39 13.76
CA ALA A 98 23.79 15.30 15.04
C ALA A 98 25.32 15.31 14.85
N ALA A 99 25.87 14.67 13.84
CA ALA A 99 27.32 14.70 13.58
C ALA A 99 27.84 16.08 13.12
N ALA A 100 26.97 17.02 12.75
CA ALA A 100 27.37 18.34 12.25
C ALA A 100 27.91 19.25 13.39
N PRO A 101 29.14 19.80 13.28
CA PRO A 101 29.75 20.60 14.33
C PRO A 101 28.92 21.81 14.78
N GLN A 102 28.23 22.46 13.85
CA GLN A 102 27.38 23.63 14.12
C GLN A 102 26.14 23.31 14.97
N LEU A 103 25.77 22.04 15.11
CA LEU A 103 24.66 21.56 15.95
C LEU A 103 25.14 20.94 17.27
N GLN A 104 26.43 21.07 17.62
CA GLN A 104 26.95 20.64 18.90
C GLN A 104 26.41 21.50 20.06
N GLY A 105 25.95 20.87 21.14
CA GLY A 105 25.37 21.55 22.29
C GLY A 105 23.89 21.93 22.14
N ARG A 106 23.23 21.46 21.07
CA ARG A 106 21.83 21.80 20.75
C ARG A 106 20.92 20.58 20.89
N GLN A 107 19.86 20.71 21.68
CA GLN A 107 18.78 19.72 21.73
C GLN A 107 17.89 19.84 20.47
N PRO A 108 17.31 18.74 19.96
CA PRO A 108 17.47 17.35 20.39
C PRO A 108 18.67 16.62 19.75
N PHE A 109 19.51 17.29 18.96
CA PHE A 109 20.64 16.67 18.25
C PHE A 109 21.69 16.07 19.18
N ASP A 110 21.93 16.70 20.34
CA ASP A 110 22.79 16.13 21.39
C ASP A 110 22.29 14.77 21.90
N ALA A 111 20.97 14.62 22.09
CA ALA A 111 20.37 13.35 22.50
C ALA A 111 20.54 12.27 21.42
N ALA A 112 20.41 12.65 20.13
CA ALA A 112 20.61 11.72 19.02
C ALA A 112 22.04 11.15 18.95
N ARG A 113 23.08 11.87 19.41
CA ARG A 113 24.47 11.36 19.44
C ARG A 113 24.73 10.25 20.46
N GLN A 114 23.95 10.21 21.55
CA GLN A 114 24.20 9.33 22.70
C GLN A 114 23.29 8.10 22.70
N ASP A 115 23.01 7.51 21.53
CA ASP A 115 22.00 6.44 21.34
C ASP A 115 20.57 6.83 21.75
N GLY A 116 20.31 8.14 21.93
CA GLY A 116 19.03 8.67 22.34
C GLY A 116 17.96 8.63 21.25
N LEU A 117 18.25 8.17 20.02
CA LEU A 117 17.26 8.05 18.96
C LEU A 117 16.12 7.09 19.31
N LYS A 118 16.40 5.98 20.01
CA LYS A 118 15.34 5.09 20.52
C LYS A 118 14.43 5.81 21.50
N ARG A 119 15.02 6.63 22.37
CA ARG A 119 14.28 7.43 23.35
C ARG A 119 13.52 8.56 22.68
N MET A 120 14.11 9.26 21.73
CA MET A 120 13.50 10.34 20.95
C MET A 120 12.32 9.82 20.12
N ARG A 121 12.45 8.64 19.51
CA ARG A 121 11.32 7.98 18.84
C ARG A 121 10.17 7.68 19.78
N ARG A 122 10.44 7.34 21.04
CA ARG A 122 9.42 7.08 22.06
C ARG A 122 8.80 8.36 22.62
N ASP A 123 9.64 9.35 22.94
CA ASP A 123 9.27 10.55 23.69
C ASP A 123 8.82 11.70 22.76
N HIS A 124 9.19 11.66 21.47
CA HIS A 124 8.99 12.73 20.48
C HIS A 124 8.62 12.18 19.09
N PHE A 125 7.86 11.08 19.02
CA PHE A 125 7.43 10.48 17.75
C PHE A 125 6.77 11.50 16.80
N GLU A 126 5.89 12.34 17.35
CA GLU A 126 5.09 13.39 16.66
C GLU A 126 5.92 14.62 16.22
N LEU A 127 7.23 14.62 16.45
CA LEU A 127 8.14 15.68 15.98
C LEU A 127 9.29 15.11 15.15
N PHE A 128 9.30 13.79 14.95
CA PHE A 128 10.45 13.07 14.44
C PHE A 128 10.77 13.44 12.99
N PHE A 129 9.75 13.54 12.14
CA PHE A 129 9.90 13.95 10.75
C PHE A 129 10.19 15.45 10.65
N GLY A 130 9.54 16.26 11.48
CA GLY A 130 9.82 17.70 11.56
C GLY A 130 11.29 17.97 11.88
N LEU A 131 11.87 17.26 12.84
CA LEU A 131 13.26 17.43 13.25
C LEU A 131 14.25 16.87 12.22
N SER A 132 13.94 15.73 11.58
CA SER A 132 14.86 15.08 10.63
C SER A 132 15.15 15.90 9.37
N GLY A 133 14.21 16.76 8.95
CA GLY A 133 14.38 17.62 7.78
C GLY A 133 14.57 19.11 8.09
N ALA A 134 14.67 19.49 9.36
CA ALA A 134 14.68 20.89 9.77
C ALA A 134 15.84 21.68 9.13
N GLY A 135 15.53 22.85 8.60
CA GLY A 135 16.49 23.78 7.99
C GLY A 135 16.86 23.46 6.54
N PHE A 136 16.42 22.33 5.99
CA PHE A 136 16.62 22.05 4.57
C PHE A 136 15.70 22.90 3.70
N GLU A 137 16.21 23.34 2.55
CA GLU A 137 15.37 23.71 1.41
C GLU A 137 14.56 22.48 0.97
N GLU A 138 13.24 22.61 0.80
CA GLU A 138 12.33 21.51 0.50
C GLU A 138 12.71 20.77 -0.79
N GLN A 139 13.16 21.49 -1.82
CA GLN A 139 13.57 20.87 -3.09
C GLN A 139 14.85 20.04 -2.92
N ALA A 140 15.83 20.54 -2.16
CA ALA A 140 17.05 19.80 -1.84
C ALA A 140 16.75 18.58 -0.94
N PHE A 141 15.86 18.75 0.04
CA PHE A 141 15.39 17.66 0.89
C PHE A 141 14.71 16.55 0.09
N ARG A 142 13.80 16.92 -0.82
CA ARG A 142 13.12 15.98 -1.72
C ARG A 142 14.12 15.20 -2.57
N ALA A 143 15.12 15.86 -3.15
CA ALA A 143 16.16 15.17 -3.92
C ALA A 143 16.95 14.18 -3.06
N ARG A 144 17.31 14.56 -1.83
CA ARG A 144 17.98 13.68 -0.87
C ARG A 144 17.11 12.48 -0.50
N LEU A 145 15.83 12.70 -0.20
CA LEU A 145 14.87 11.62 0.11
C LEU A 145 14.73 10.66 -1.07
N GLN A 146 14.69 11.17 -2.30
CA GLN A 146 14.57 10.32 -3.49
C GLN A 146 15.74 9.34 -3.61
N THR A 147 16.98 9.80 -3.35
CA THR A 147 18.16 8.92 -3.29
C THR A 147 18.01 7.88 -2.19
N LEU A 148 17.66 8.31 -0.97
CA LEU A 148 17.53 7.40 0.18
C LEU A 148 16.45 6.34 -0.03
N VAL A 149 15.29 6.70 -0.60
CA VAL A 149 14.20 5.76 -0.92
C VAL A 149 14.66 4.66 -1.90
N ARG A 150 15.53 5.01 -2.85
CA ARG A 150 16.01 4.06 -3.87
C ARG A 150 17.13 3.16 -3.38
N ASP A 151 18.00 3.69 -2.54
CA ASP A 151 19.25 3.03 -2.16
C ASP A 151 19.13 2.26 -0.84
N GLN A 152 18.18 2.63 0.03
CA GLN A 152 18.06 2.00 1.34
C GLN A 152 17.66 0.53 1.21
N ARG A 153 18.55 -0.35 1.65
CA ARG A 153 18.36 -1.80 1.65
C ARG A 153 17.81 -2.31 2.96
N HIS A 154 16.96 -3.31 2.86
CA HIS A 154 16.36 -4.01 3.98
C HIS A 154 17.30 -5.11 4.49
N PRO A 155 17.59 -5.19 5.80
CA PRO A 155 18.65 -6.04 6.34
C PRO A 155 18.40 -7.55 6.22
N ARG A 156 17.13 -7.99 6.28
CA ARG A 156 16.78 -9.42 6.17
C ARG A 156 16.75 -9.92 4.72
N PHE A 157 16.05 -9.19 3.85
CA PHE A 157 15.81 -9.61 2.47
C PHE A 157 16.93 -9.23 1.51
N ASP A 158 17.81 -8.31 1.92
CA ASP A 158 18.88 -7.76 1.08
C ASP A 158 18.35 -7.23 -0.27
N LEU A 159 17.22 -6.53 -0.20
CA LEU A 159 16.57 -5.84 -1.31
C LEU A 159 16.31 -4.38 -0.93
N PRO A 160 16.27 -3.45 -1.91
CA PRO A 160 15.81 -2.09 -1.66
C PRO A 160 14.40 -2.11 -1.06
N TYR A 161 14.13 -1.24 -0.08
CA TYR A 161 12.78 -1.15 0.52
C TYR A 161 11.68 -0.88 -0.53
N ARG A 162 12.00 -0.12 -1.58
CA ARG A 162 11.07 0.13 -2.71
C ARG A 162 10.66 -1.15 -3.46
N GLU A 163 11.36 -2.27 -3.29
CA GLU A 163 10.99 -3.57 -3.91
C GLU A 163 10.18 -4.47 -2.97
N LEU A 164 9.96 -4.03 -1.72
CA LEU A 164 9.25 -4.80 -0.67
C LEU A 164 7.79 -4.38 -0.51
N PHE A 165 7.15 -3.97 -1.61
CA PHE A 165 5.70 -3.82 -1.67
C PHE A 165 5.01 -5.17 -1.75
N TYR A 166 3.87 -5.31 -1.09
CA TYR A 166 3.08 -6.54 -1.10
C TYR A 166 2.34 -6.66 -2.43
N ARG A 167 2.75 -7.63 -3.27
CA ARG A 167 2.21 -7.82 -4.62
C ARG A 167 0.70 -8.06 -4.65
N PRO A 168 0.10 -8.86 -3.74
CA PRO A 168 -1.36 -8.99 -3.69
C PRO A 168 -2.07 -7.66 -3.38
N MET A 169 -1.47 -6.78 -2.58
CA MET A 169 -2.04 -5.48 -2.24
C MET A 169 -1.92 -4.49 -3.40
N LEU A 170 -0.81 -4.49 -4.14
CA LEU A 170 -0.71 -3.73 -5.40
C LEU A 170 -1.70 -4.22 -6.46
N GLN A 171 -1.90 -5.55 -6.59
CA GLN A 171 -2.95 -6.11 -7.43
C GLN A 171 -4.35 -5.65 -6.98
N LEU A 172 -4.58 -5.54 -5.66
CA LEU A 172 -5.84 -5.01 -5.15
C LEU A 172 -6.04 -3.53 -5.51
N VAL A 173 -5.00 -2.71 -5.41
CA VAL A 173 -5.07 -1.30 -5.87
C VAL A 173 -5.45 -1.22 -7.34
N ASP A 174 -4.75 -1.97 -8.19
CA ASP A 174 -5.01 -2.03 -9.63
C ASP A 174 -6.43 -2.52 -9.95
N TYR A 175 -6.90 -3.57 -9.27
CA TYR A 175 -8.28 -4.06 -9.34
C TYR A 175 -9.30 -2.96 -8.98
N LEU A 176 -9.08 -2.26 -7.85
CA LEU A 176 -9.97 -1.18 -7.42
C LEU A 176 -10.01 -0.02 -8.45
N LEU A 177 -8.86 0.37 -8.99
CA LEU A 177 -8.79 1.43 -10.01
C LEU A 177 -9.56 1.08 -11.29
N ARG A 178 -9.50 -0.19 -11.75
CA ARG A 178 -10.30 -0.67 -12.89
C ARG A 178 -11.81 -0.66 -12.64
N HIS A 179 -12.22 -0.65 -11.38
CA HIS A 179 -13.61 -0.56 -10.94
C HIS A 179 -14.03 0.87 -10.53
N ASP A 180 -13.30 1.88 -11.03
CA ASP A 180 -13.50 3.31 -10.79
C ASP A 180 -13.46 3.74 -9.32
N PHE A 181 -12.74 2.99 -8.47
CA PHE A 181 -12.48 3.46 -7.12
C PHE A 181 -11.44 4.56 -7.12
N ILE A 182 -11.60 5.51 -6.20
CA ILE A 182 -10.69 6.62 -5.98
C ILE A 182 -9.80 6.26 -4.79
N VAL A 183 -8.58 5.81 -5.08
CA VAL A 183 -7.61 5.35 -4.07
C VAL A 183 -6.85 6.52 -3.46
N TYR A 184 -6.81 6.55 -2.12
CA TYR A 184 -5.94 7.38 -1.30
C TYR A 184 -5.05 6.51 -0.42
N VAL A 185 -3.78 6.91 -0.28
CA VAL A 185 -2.84 6.32 0.68
C VAL A 185 -2.69 7.27 1.88
N LEU A 186 -2.94 6.78 3.09
CA LEU A 186 -2.85 7.55 4.34
C LEU A 186 -1.81 6.92 5.27
N SER A 187 -0.63 7.52 5.35
CA SER A 187 0.47 7.05 6.20
C SER A 187 0.83 8.04 7.31
N GLY A 188 1.30 7.53 8.44
CA GLY A 188 1.90 8.35 9.50
C GLY A 188 3.29 8.90 9.14
N SER A 189 3.90 8.43 8.06
CA SER A 189 5.20 8.87 7.55
C SER A 189 5.13 10.28 6.93
N ASP A 190 6.30 10.94 6.81
CA ASP A 190 6.44 12.23 6.12
C ASP A 190 5.79 12.22 4.72
N GLN A 191 5.00 13.24 4.39
CA GLN A 191 4.26 13.30 3.14
C GLN A 191 5.14 13.33 1.89
N THR A 192 6.30 14.01 1.94
CA THR A 192 7.23 14.04 0.81
C THR A 192 7.81 12.65 0.57
N LEU A 193 8.16 11.92 1.64
CA LEU A 193 8.60 10.53 1.56
C LEU A 193 7.53 9.58 1.03
N VAL A 194 6.30 9.65 1.55
CA VAL A 194 5.16 8.81 1.09
C VAL A 194 4.97 8.95 -0.41
N ARG A 195 4.97 10.18 -0.93
CA ARG A 195 4.85 10.45 -2.37
C ARG A 195 5.98 9.86 -3.19
N LEU A 196 7.21 9.98 -2.70
CA LEU A 196 8.38 9.44 -3.40
C LEU A 196 8.37 7.92 -3.42
N LEU A 197 8.06 7.28 -2.28
CA LEU A 197 8.04 5.82 -2.18
C LEU A 197 6.92 5.20 -3.02
N CYS A 198 5.70 5.75 -2.96
CA CYS A 198 4.59 5.27 -3.78
C CYS A 198 4.85 5.46 -5.28
N ALA A 199 5.55 6.52 -5.69
CA ALA A 199 5.90 6.74 -7.10
C ALA A 199 6.88 5.70 -7.68
N GLU A 200 7.49 4.85 -6.85
CA GLU A 200 8.35 3.75 -7.31
C GLU A 200 7.54 2.50 -7.71
N GLN A 201 6.20 2.48 -7.50
CA GLN A 201 5.30 1.41 -7.95
C GLN A 201 4.43 1.87 -9.12
N PRO A 202 4.38 1.15 -10.26
CA PRO A 202 3.56 1.53 -11.41
C PRO A 202 2.08 1.76 -11.08
N GLU A 203 1.49 0.88 -10.27
CA GLU A 203 0.08 0.90 -9.87
C GLU A 203 -0.30 2.17 -9.08
N LEU A 204 0.69 2.83 -8.45
CA LEU A 204 0.51 4.04 -7.66
C LEU A 204 1.05 5.29 -8.38
N ALA A 205 2.09 5.16 -9.20
CA ALA A 205 2.76 6.29 -9.86
C ALA A 205 1.85 7.08 -10.82
N ALA A 206 0.81 6.44 -11.36
CA ALA A 206 -0.20 7.08 -12.19
C ALA A 206 -1.17 7.99 -11.40
N LEU A 207 -1.26 7.82 -10.08
CA LEU A 207 -2.18 8.58 -9.23
C LEU A 207 -1.64 10.00 -8.97
N PRO A 208 -2.50 11.03 -8.94
CA PRO A 208 -2.05 12.38 -8.69
C PRO A 208 -1.49 12.52 -7.25
N PRO A 209 -0.46 13.35 -7.01
CA PRO A 209 0.21 13.46 -5.70
C PRO A 209 -0.69 13.86 -4.52
N VAL A 210 -1.90 14.34 -4.78
CA VAL A 210 -2.93 14.64 -3.76
C VAL A 210 -3.53 13.38 -3.14
N ARG A 211 -3.43 12.21 -3.81
CA ARG A 211 -3.88 10.91 -3.28
C ARG A 211 -2.97 10.34 -2.20
N PHE A 212 -1.77 10.90 -2.04
CA PHE A 212 -0.80 10.49 -1.04
C PHE A 212 -0.79 11.48 0.13
N ILE A 213 -1.37 11.07 1.23
CA ILE A 213 -1.56 11.85 2.45
C ILE A 213 -0.60 11.27 3.50
N GLY A 214 0.41 12.07 3.86
CA GLY A 214 1.32 11.77 4.96
C GLY A 214 1.23 12.85 6.04
N THR A 215 2.05 12.70 7.06
CA THR A 215 2.29 13.74 8.06
C THR A 215 2.95 14.95 7.41
N LEU A 216 2.39 16.13 7.68
CA LEU A 216 2.87 17.40 7.15
C LEU A 216 3.97 17.96 8.05
N VAL A 217 5.04 18.46 7.44
CA VAL A 217 6.05 19.29 8.11
C VAL A 217 5.84 20.74 7.75
N ALA A 218 5.91 21.62 8.74
CA ALA A 218 5.74 23.05 8.54
C ALA A 218 6.83 23.60 7.62
N LEU A 219 6.44 24.45 6.68
CA LEU A 219 7.36 25.14 5.78
C LEU A 219 7.34 26.64 6.07
N ASP A 220 8.49 27.28 5.89
CA ASP A 220 8.61 28.72 5.68
C ASP A 220 8.90 28.99 4.20
N VAL A 221 8.66 30.21 3.73
CA VAL A 221 8.88 30.61 2.33
C VAL A 221 9.63 31.92 2.25
N ASP A 222 10.73 31.90 1.51
CA ASP A 222 11.50 33.09 1.16
C ASP A 222 11.20 33.50 -0.28
N PHE A 223 10.86 34.78 -0.46
CA PHE A 223 10.58 35.41 -1.76
C PHE A 223 11.72 36.30 -2.27
N ALA A 224 12.82 36.43 -1.53
CA ALA A 224 13.91 37.37 -1.83
C ALA A 224 14.57 37.14 -3.21
N SER A 225 14.57 35.90 -3.72
CA SER A 225 15.16 35.56 -5.02
C SER A 225 14.25 35.82 -6.22
N GLY A 226 13.02 36.33 -6.00
CA GLY A 226 11.99 36.46 -7.04
C GLY A 226 11.30 35.14 -7.41
N LYS A 227 11.78 34.01 -6.87
CA LYS A 227 11.11 32.70 -6.88
C LYS A 227 10.92 32.23 -5.43
N PRO A 228 9.77 31.63 -5.09
CA PRO A 228 9.56 31.10 -3.74
C PRO A 228 10.50 29.94 -3.48
N VAL A 229 11.29 30.05 -2.41
CA VAL A 229 12.14 28.97 -1.89
C VAL A 229 11.56 28.54 -0.55
N TYR A 230 11.24 27.26 -0.41
CA TYR A 230 10.60 26.73 0.79
C TYR A 230 11.63 26.07 1.69
N TYR A 231 11.57 26.35 2.98
CA TYR A 231 12.44 25.76 3.99
C TYR A 231 11.63 24.98 5.01
N ARG A 232 12.11 23.80 5.39
CA ARG A 232 11.47 22.95 6.40
C ARG A 232 11.74 23.48 7.80
N LEU A 233 10.70 23.61 8.60
CA LEU A 233 10.79 23.96 10.01
C LEU A 233 10.83 22.69 10.88
N ALA A 234 11.39 22.81 12.08
CA ALA A 234 11.48 21.74 13.08
C ALA A 234 10.12 21.44 13.76
N ARG A 235 9.05 21.24 12.97
CA ARG A 235 7.68 21.11 13.46
C ARG A 235 6.79 20.36 12.46
N GLU A 236 6.02 19.40 12.96
CA GLU A 236 4.93 18.77 12.23
C GLU A 236 3.64 19.58 12.39
N LEU A 237 2.75 19.52 11.38
CA LEU A 237 1.45 20.20 11.42
C LEU A 237 0.37 19.22 11.85
N GLU A 238 -0.41 19.65 12.84
CA GLU A 238 -1.57 18.90 13.33
C GLU A 238 -2.77 18.98 12.36
N PRO A 239 -3.59 17.92 12.25
CA PRO A 239 -3.38 16.63 12.87
C PRO A 239 -2.29 15.82 12.15
N VAL A 240 -1.33 15.30 12.90
CA VAL A 240 -0.38 14.29 12.40
C VAL A 240 -1.16 13.11 11.81
N ASN A 241 -0.71 12.52 10.70
CA ASN A 241 -1.54 11.57 9.94
C ASN A 241 -1.48 10.14 10.51
N LEU A 242 -1.72 10.01 11.81
CA LEU A 242 -1.67 8.76 12.56
C LEU A 242 -2.85 8.67 13.55
N ARG A 243 -3.33 7.45 13.84
CA ARG A 243 -4.44 7.21 14.78
C ARG A 243 -5.65 8.10 14.43
N ARG A 244 -6.18 8.85 15.41
CA ARG A 244 -7.29 9.79 15.23
C ARG A 244 -7.03 10.81 14.12
N GLY A 245 -5.77 11.21 13.93
CA GLY A 245 -5.39 12.14 12.89
C GLY A 245 -5.64 11.63 11.47
N LYS A 246 -5.58 10.32 11.23
CA LYS A 246 -6.00 9.74 9.93
C LYS A 246 -7.48 10.04 9.65
N ALA A 247 -8.37 9.80 10.62
CA ALA A 247 -9.79 10.09 10.47
C ALA A 247 -10.08 11.59 10.26
N LEU A 248 -9.35 12.46 10.96
CA LEU A 248 -9.45 13.91 10.77
C LEU A 248 -8.96 14.33 9.39
N ASN A 249 -7.84 13.77 8.91
CA ASN A 249 -7.30 14.08 7.58
C ASN A 249 -8.15 13.56 6.44
N ILE A 250 -8.97 12.51 6.63
CA ILE A 250 -10.02 12.14 5.67
C ILE A 250 -10.96 13.34 5.47
N VAL A 251 -11.46 13.93 6.56
CA VAL A 251 -12.37 15.09 6.48
C VAL A 251 -11.65 16.32 5.91
N TYR A 252 -10.44 16.63 6.39
CA TYR A 252 -9.74 17.86 6.01
C TYR A 252 -9.15 17.84 4.60
N ARG A 253 -8.74 16.67 4.10
CA ARG A 253 -7.94 16.56 2.88
C ARG A 253 -8.62 15.79 1.75
N ILE A 254 -9.55 14.90 2.07
CA ILE A 254 -10.36 14.18 1.08
C ILE A 254 -11.71 14.88 0.93
N GLY A 255 -12.36 15.22 2.04
CA GLY A 255 -13.69 15.85 2.04
C GLY A 255 -14.83 14.88 1.72
N GLN A 256 -14.54 13.59 1.59
CA GLN A 256 -15.49 12.50 1.38
C GLN A 256 -15.09 11.30 2.24
N TYR A 257 -16.07 10.56 2.75
CA TYR A 257 -15.82 9.37 3.57
C TYR A 257 -15.55 8.14 2.69
N PRO A 258 -14.57 7.28 3.07
CA PRO A 258 -14.31 6.05 2.35
C PRO A 258 -15.46 5.05 2.48
N ILE A 259 -15.73 4.31 1.41
CA ILE A 259 -16.57 3.11 1.47
C ILE A 259 -15.73 1.84 1.69
N LEU A 260 -14.41 1.93 1.49
CA LEU A 260 -13.45 0.88 1.77
C LEU A 260 -12.23 1.46 2.50
N ALA A 261 -11.85 0.86 3.62
CA ALA A 261 -10.62 1.19 4.32
C ALA A 261 -9.78 -0.04 4.63
N ILE A 262 -8.46 0.09 4.50
CA ILE A 262 -7.50 -1.01 4.66
C ILE A 262 -6.34 -0.53 5.54
N GLY A 263 -6.05 -1.26 6.61
CA GLY A 263 -4.89 -1.01 7.47
C GLY A 263 -4.31 -2.30 8.03
N ASN A 264 -3.36 -2.19 8.95
CA ASN A 264 -2.74 -3.35 9.59
C ASN A 264 -2.50 -3.18 11.09
N SER A 265 -2.80 -2.02 11.67
CA SER A 265 -2.44 -1.71 13.06
C SER A 265 -3.49 -0.87 13.81
N ASP A 266 -3.26 -0.69 15.12
CA ASP A 266 -4.00 0.26 15.96
C ASP A 266 -3.97 1.71 15.47
N GLY A 267 -2.93 2.05 14.69
CA GLY A 267 -2.81 3.35 14.05
C GLY A 267 -3.92 3.62 13.03
N ASP A 268 -4.61 2.58 12.57
CA ASP A 268 -5.57 2.63 11.47
C ASP A 268 -7.03 2.53 11.93
N CYS A 269 -7.29 2.16 13.18
CA CYS A 269 -8.66 1.90 13.64
C CYS A 269 -9.60 3.10 13.42
N ALA A 270 -9.11 4.33 13.61
CA ALA A 270 -9.91 5.53 13.35
C ALA A 270 -10.17 5.74 11.85
N MET A 271 -9.22 5.40 10.97
CA MET A 271 -9.40 5.42 9.51
C MET A 271 -10.42 4.36 9.08
N LEU A 272 -10.33 3.16 9.63
CA LEU A 272 -11.31 2.09 9.42
C LEU A 272 -12.70 2.52 9.89
N ALA A 273 -12.83 3.09 11.09
CA ALA A 273 -14.09 3.57 11.65
C ALA A 273 -14.71 4.72 10.84
N ALA A 274 -13.90 5.54 10.16
CA ALA A 274 -14.39 6.65 9.35
C ALA A 274 -15.30 6.20 8.18
N THR A 275 -15.21 4.93 7.78
CA THR A 275 -16.11 4.35 6.78
C THR A 275 -17.57 4.34 7.23
N HIS A 276 -17.86 4.26 8.54
CA HIS A 276 -19.23 4.31 9.06
C HIS A 276 -19.96 5.63 8.80
N ALA A 277 -19.22 6.70 8.48
CA ALA A 277 -19.80 7.98 8.12
C ALA A 277 -20.17 8.08 6.63
N ALA A 278 -19.83 7.08 5.81
CA ALA A 278 -20.25 7.05 4.41
C ALA A 278 -21.78 6.91 4.31
N PRO A 279 -22.45 7.68 3.44
CA PRO A 279 -23.90 7.67 3.29
C PRO A 279 -24.41 6.51 2.43
N TYR A 280 -23.70 5.36 2.46
CA TYR A 280 -23.95 4.20 1.62
C TYR A 280 -24.19 2.95 2.46
N PRO A 281 -25.10 2.04 2.05
CA PRO A 281 -25.51 0.91 2.86
C PRO A 281 -24.43 -0.18 2.97
N ALA A 282 -23.45 -0.19 2.07
CA ALA A 282 -22.34 -1.13 2.08
C ALA A 282 -21.03 -0.38 2.25
N THR A 283 -20.27 -0.80 3.25
CA THR A 283 -18.87 -0.39 3.48
C THR A 283 -18.05 -1.62 3.82
N LEU A 284 -16.74 -1.57 3.57
CA LEU A 284 -15.83 -2.67 3.85
C LEU A 284 -14.59 -2.17 4.61
N ARG A 285 -14.20 -2.91 5.64
CA ARG A 285 -13.03 -2.66 6.47
C ARG A 285 -12.14 -3.89 6.42
N LEU A 286 -10.89 -3.72 6.03
CA LEU A 286 -9.92 -4.81 5.90
C LEU A 286 -8.75 -4.59 6.85
N LEU A 287 -8.35 -5.64 7.56
CA LEU A 287 -7.18 -5.62 8.45
C LEU A 287 -6.17 -6.68 8.03
N LEU A 288 -4.96 -6.26 7.64
CA LEU A 288 -3.88 -7.16 7.23
C LEU A 288 -3.10 -7.66 8.44
N HIS A 289 -3.08 -8.99 8.61
CA HIS A 289 -2.35 -9.70 9.65
C HIS A 289 -1.06 -10.28 9.11
N HIS A 290 0.04 -9.88 9.75
CA HIS A 290 1.39 -10.37 9.48
C HIS A 290 1.62 -11.67 10.26
N ASP A 291 1.18 -12.79 9.69
CA ASP A 291 1.26 -14.13 10.30
C ASP A 291 2.19 -15.10 9.55
N ASP A 292 3.07 -14.56 8.69
CA ASP A 292 3.96 -15.34 7.82
C ASP A 292 5.44 -15.04 8.08
N ALA A 293 5.99 -15.62 9.17
CA ALA A 293 7.40 -15.48 9.51
C ALA A 293 8.37 -16.06 8.47
N GLU A 294 7.91 -16.91 7.55
CA GLU A 294 8.75 -17.56 6.56
C GLU A 294 8.98 -16.62 5.36
N ARG A 295 7.89 -16.11 4.78
CA ARG A 295 7.93 -15.24 3.58
C ARG A 295 8.06 -13.75 3.92
N GLU A 296 7.61 -13.35 5.09
CA GLU A 296 7.67 -12.00 5.66
C GLU A 296 8.10 -12.12 7.12
N TYR A 297 7.52 -11.33 8.01
CA TYR A 297 7.61 -11.37 9.45
C TYR A 297 6.30 -11.92 10.02
N ALA A 298 6.35 -12.41 11.26
CA ALA A 298 5.15 -12.63 12.05
C ALA A 298 5.17 -11.71 13.25
N TYR A 299 4.18 -10.85 13.37
CA TYR A 299 4.04 -9.88 14.46
C TYR A 299 2.59 -9.45 14.62
N GLY A 300 2.33 -8.70 15.70
CA GLY A 300 0.96 -8.59 16.23
C GLY A 300 0.65 -9.80 17.11
N ALA A 301 -0.60 -10.00 17.52
CA ALA A 301 -0.99 -11.14 18.35
C ALA A 301 -0.76 -12.47 17.60
N ALA A 302 0.46 -13.00 17.74
CA ALA A 302 0.98 -14.12 16.97
C ALA A 302 0.18 -15.40 17.19
N GLY A 303 -0.29 -16.01 16.08
CA GLY A 303 -0.53 -17.45 16.00
C GLY A 303 -1.64 -18.02 16.90
N LYS A 304 -2.45 -17.18 17.54
CA LYS A 304 -3.74 -17.59 18.09
C LYS A 304 -4.80 -17.11 17.14
N THR A 305 -5.71 -18.01 16.75
CA THR A 305 -7.02 -17.63 16.20
C THR A 305 -7.48 -16.39 16.95
N ILE A 306 -7.78 -15.34 16.19
CA ILE A 306 -8.34 -14.07 16.63
C ILE A 306 -9.41 -14.39 17.69
N SER A 307 -9.03 -14.35 18.96
CA SER A 307 -9.99 -14.40 20.05
C SER A 307 -10.25 -12.95 20.35
N CYS A 308 -11.44 -12.50 19.95
CA CYS A 308 -12.01 -11.17 20.11
C CYS A 308 -12.21 -10.77 21.59
N GLN A 309 -11.24 -11.07 22.47
CA GLN A 309 -11.26 -10.75 23.89
C GLN A 309 -9.85 -10.31 24.34
N GLY A 310 -9.66 -8.99 24.40
CA GLY A 310 -8.65 -8.35 25.25
C GLY A 310 -7.25 -8.12 24.65
N ASN A 311 -6.92 -6.83 24.50
CA ASN A 311 -5.58 -6.22 24.47
C ASN A 311 -4.61 -6.58 23.32
N GLY A 312 -5.13 -6.80 22.11
CA GLY A 312 -4.34 -6.83 20.87
C GLY A 312 -4.86 -5.82 19.85
N GLU A 313 -4.05 -5.49 18.84
CA GLU A 313 -4.36 -4.39 17.91
C GLU A 313 -5.70 -4.57 17.19
N ALA A 314 -5.98 -5.79 16.73
CA ALA A 314 -7.26 -6.14 16.11
C ALA A 314 -8.46 -6.00 17.06
N GLY A 315 -8.28 -6.24 18.37
CA GLY A 315 -9.34 -6.07 19.37
C GLY A 315 -9.70 -4.60 19.53
N LEU A 316 -8.70 -3.72 19.63
CA LEU A 316 -8.92 -2.28 19.68
C LEU A 316 -9.59 -1.77 18.40
N CYS A 317 -9.17 -2.27 17.24
CA CYS A 317 -9.83 -1.92 15.99
C CYS A 317 -11.27 -2.41 15.92
N ARG A 318 -11.62 -3.59 16.42
CA ARG A 318 -13.04 -4.01 16.47
C ARG A 318 -13.85 -3.16 17.43
N ASP A 319 -13.30 -2.82 18.60
CA ASP A 319 -13.97 -1.94 19.56
C ASP A 319 -14.27 -0.55 18.97
N LEU A 320 -13.38 -0.03 18.13
CA LEU A 320 -13.50 1.30 17.53
C LEU A 320 -14.23 1.31 16.17
N ALA A 321 -13.93 0.36 15.30
CA ALA A 321 -14.37 0.31 13.90
C ALA A 321 -15.39 -0.79 13.61
N GLY A 322 -15.79 -1.58 14.61
CA GLY A 322 -16.87 -2.57 14.51
C GLY A 322 -16.39 -4.02 14.34
N ASP A 323 -17.29 -4.96 14.66
CA ASP A 323 -17.01 -6.40 14.59
C ASP A 323 -16.95 -6.96 13.17
N ASP A 324 -17.35 -6.19 12.16
CA ASP A 324 -17.48 -6.62 10.77
C ASP A 324 -16.21 -6.40 9.92
N ILE A 325 -15.07 -6.13 10.56
CA ILE A 325 -13.75 -6.13 9.93
C ILE A 325 -13.44 -7.51 9.38
N VAL A 326 -13.04 -7.55 8.11
CA VAL A 326 -12.54 -8.75 7.44
C VAL A 326 -11.02 -8.83 7.59
N ASP A 327 -10.56 -9.90 8.22
CA ASP A 327 -9.14 -10.16 8.40
C ASP A 327 -8.51 -10.75 7.14
N ILE A 328 -7.34 -10.23 6.76
CA ILE A 328 -6.48 -10.79 5.71
C ILE A 328 -5.29 -11.45 6.39
N SER A 329 -5.11 -12.75 6.22
CA SER A 329 -3.91 -13.48 6.67
C SER A 329 -2.89 -13.50 5.54
N MET A 330 -1.71 -12.90 5.74
CA MET A 330 -0.63 -13.02 4.76
C MET A 330 -0.31 -14.48 4.44
N LYS A 331 -0.25 -15.34 5.46
CA LYS A 331 0.09 -16.75 5.30
C LYS A 331 -0.95 -17.52 4.50
N ARG A 332 -2.23 -17.30 4.76
CA ARG A 332 -3.34 -18.09 4.20
C ARG A 332 -3.98 -17.48 2.98
N ASP A 333 -3.90 -16.17 2.78
CA ASP A 333 -4.62 -15.51 1.69
C ASP A 333 -3.68 -15.11 0.55
N PHE A 334 -2.40 -14.89 0.80
CA PHE A 334 -1.45 -14.51 -0.25
C PHE A 334 -0.76 -15.73 -0.87
N LEU A 335 -0.76 -15.84 -2.20
CA LEU A 335 0.06 -16.80 -2.93
C LEU A 335 1.54 -16.42 -2.93
N GLN A 336 1.83 -15.11 -2.97
CA GLN A 336 3.17 -14.54 -2.87
C GLN A 336 3.13 -13.24 -2.05
N VAL A 337 4.23 -12.87 -1.42
CA VAL A 337 4.32 -11.62 -0.63
C VAL A 337 4.95 -10.51 -1.46
N PHE A 338 6.24 -10.62 -1.78
CA PHE A 338 6.98 -9.65 -2.59
C PHE A 338 7.12 -10.12 -4.05
N ALA A 339 7.59 -9.24 -4.93
CA ALA A 339 8.07 -9.66 -6.25
C ALA A 339 9.46 -10.28 -6.10
N THR A 340 9.56 -11.61 -6.08
CA THR A 340 10.84 -12.30 -6.20
C THR A 340 10.92 -13.05 -7.55
N GLY A 341 12.02 -12.86 -8.28
CA GLY A 341 12.30 -13.54 -9.55
C GLY A 341 11.64 -12.96 -10.81
N GLU A 342 11.85 -13.62 -11.96
CA GLU A 342 11.37 -13.21 -13.30
C GLU A 342 9.85 -12.95 -13.38
N ALA A 343 9.06 -13.49 -12.46
CA ALA A 343 7.62 -13.26 -12.35
C ALA A 343 7.24 -11.79 -12.05
N GLY A 344 8.16 -10.99 -11.48
CA GLY A 344 7.95 -9.54 -11.28
C GLY A 344 7.94 -8.74 -12.58
N ALA A 345 8.64 -9.21 -13.62
CA ALA A 345 8.73 -8.51 -14.91
C ALA A 345 7.51 -8.74 -15.81
N ALA A 346 6.80 -9.86 -15.64
CA ALA A 346 5.67 -10.24 -16.49
C ALA A 346 4.35 -9.52 -16.15
N TYR A 347 4.29 -8.80 -15.01
CA TYR A 347 3.06 -8.19 -14.51
C TYR A 347 2.79 -6.79 -15.09
N TRP A 348 3.79 -6.15 -15.68
CA TRP A 348 3.67 -4.80 -16.22
C TRP A 348 4.26 -4.71 -17.62
N GLU A 349 3.61 -5.37 -18.58
CA GLU A 349 3.63 -4.84 -19.94
C GLU A 349 2.48 -3.82 -20.04
N PRO A 350 2.78 -2.51 -20.09
CA PRO A 350 1.75 -1.54 -20.43
C PRO A 350 1.25 -1.89 -21.84
N GLU A 351 -0.06 -2.09 -22.00
CA GLU A 351 -0.66 -2.17 -23.34
C GLU A 351 -0.22 -0.92 -24.12
N LYS A 352 0.42 -1.14 -25.27
CA LYS A 352 0.99 -0.11 -26.13
C LYS A 352 -0.07 0.73 -26.83
#